data_AF-K2PMG0-F1
#
_entry.id   AF-K2PMG0-F1
#
_cell.length_a   1.000
_cell.length_b   1.000
_cell.length_c   1.000
_cell.angle_alpha   90.00
_cell.angle_beta   90.00
_cell.angle_gamma   90.00
#
_symmetry.space_group_name_H-M   'P 1'
#
loop_
_entity.id
_entity.type
_entity.pdbx_description
1 polymer ?
#
loop_
_entity_poly.entity_id
_entity_poly.type
_entity_poly.pdbx_seq_one_letter_code
_entity_poly.pdbx_strand_id
1 'polypeptide(L)' 'MRVKKEKDGSRTFTYSGNLEKEIEKVGKNLLKVEKELLFVEEAYLRVKKQRDSLLARKENYRSFIRVGTEELNKEKS' A
#
# COMPACT_ATOMS: atom_id res chain seq x y z
N MET A 1 -15.57 7.68 -24.84
CA MET A 1 -14.28 6.99 -25.11
C MET A 1 -14.40 5.51 -24.74
N ARG A 2 -14.03 4.59 -25.65
CA ARG A 2 -13.93 3.14 -25.39
C ARG A 2 -12.46 2.75 -25.33
N VAL A 3 -12.08 2.01 -24.28
CA VAL A 3 -10.73 1.47 -24.11
C VAL A 3 -10.75 0.03 -24.60
N LYS A 4 -9.89 -0.30 -25.55
CA LYS A 4 -9.62 -1.69 -25.94
C LYS A 4 -8.24 -2.06 -25.39
N LYS A 5 -8.19 -3.16 -24.62
CA LYS A 5 -6.94 -3.72 -24.13
C LYS A 5 -6.43 -4.69 -25.19
N GLU A 6 -5.23 -4.44 -25.69
CA GLU A 6 -4.57 -5.32 -26.66
C GLU A 6 -3.87 -6.48 -25.93
N LYS A 7 -3.49 -7.52 -26.69
CA LYS A 7 -2.88 -8.74 -26.14
C LYS A 7 -1.50 -8.48 -25.50
N ASP A 8 -0.80 -7.44 -25.92
CA ASP A 8 0.49 -6.99 -25.39
C ASP A 8 0.37 -6.12 -24.13
N GLY A 9 -0.86 -5.88 -23.65
CA GLY A 9 -1.12 -5.04 -22.49
C GLY A 9 -1.23 -3.54 -22.80
N SER A 10 -0.98 -3.13 -24.04
CA SER A 10 -1.23 -1.76 -24.51
C SER A 10 -2.74 -1.46 -24.54
N ARG A 11 -3.07 -0.17 -24.55
CA ARG A 11 -4.45 0.32 -24.58
C ARG A 11 -4.66 1.19 -25.80
N THR A 12 -5.61 0.81 -26.64
CA THR A 12 -6.08 1.62 -27.76
C THR A 12 -7.33 2.38 -27.34
N PHE A 13 -7.35 3.69 -27.57
CA PHE A 13 -8.47 4.56 -27.24
C PHE A 13 -9.24 4.92 -28.50
N THR A 14 -10.51 4.52 -28.54
CA THR A 14 -11.42 4.94 -29.62
C THR A 14 -12.39 5.97 -29.06
N TYR A 15 -12.44 7.14 -29.70
CA TYR A 15 -13.41 8.17 -29.37
C TYR A 15 -14.40 8.33 -30.52
N SER A 16 -15.65 8.59 -30.17
CA SER A 16 -16.68 9.04 -31.09
C SER A 16 -17.39 10.22 -30.42
N GLY A 17 -17.42 11.38 -31.07
CA GLY A 17 -17.98 12.62 -30.51
C GLY A 17 -16.97 13.76 -30.36
N ASN A 18 -17.24 14.68 -29.44
CA ASN A 18 -16.39 15.85 -29.20
C ASN A 18 -15.15 15.47 -28.36
N LEU A 19 -13.97 15.55 -28.98
CA LEU A 19 -12.69 15.19 -28.38
C LEU A 19 -12.33 16.07 -27.17
N GLU A 20 -12.62 17.36 -27.22
CA GLU A 20 -12.33 18.32 -26.15
C GLU A 20 -13.09 17.95 -24.86
N LYS A 21 -14.39 17.63 -24.98
CA LYS A 21 -15.21 17.18 -23.84
C LYS A 21 -14.70 15.87 -23.24
N GLU A 22 -14.22 14.95 -24.06
CA GLU A 22 -13.66 13.68 -23.59
C GLU A 22 -12.32 13.90 -22.87
N ILE A 23 -11.45 14.78 -23.36
CA ILE A 23 -10.21 15.17 -22.68
C ILE A 23 -10.53 15.80 -21.32
N GLU A 24 -11.48 16.74 -21.26
CA GLU A 24 -11.88 17.39 -20.00
C GLU A 24 -12.41 16.36 -18.98
N LYS A 25 -13.25 15.42 -19.45
CA LYS A 25 -13.79 14.35 -18.61
C LYS A 25 -12.69 13.42 -18.08
N VAL A 26 -11.77 13.00 -18.93
CA VAL A 26 -10.64 12.14 -18.53
C VAL A 26 -9.71 12.88 -17.57
N GLY A 27 -9.46 14.18 -17.78
CA GLY A 27 -8.68 15.01 -16.86
C GLY A 27 -9.30 15.09 -15.46
N LYS A 28 -10.62 15.28 -15.36
CA LYS A 28 -11.33 15.24 -14.06
C LYS A 28 -11.22 13.88 -13.38
N ASN A 29 -11.33 12.79 -14.15
CA ASN A 29 -11.18 11.44 -13.62
C ASN A 29 -9.75 11.16 -13.15
N LEU A 30 -8.74 11.62 -13.90
CA LEU A 30 -7.33 11.51 -13.51
C LEU A 30 -7.09 12.17 -12.15
N LEU A 31 -7.51 13.42 -11.99
CA LEU A 31 -7.39 14.16 -10.73
C LEU A 31 -8.09 13.45 -9.56
N LYS A 32 -9.24 12.81 -9.82
CA LYS A 32 -9.95 12.03 -8.81
C LYS A 32 -9.13 10.81 -8.37
N VAL A 33 -8.60 10.05 -9.34
CA VAL A 33 -7.77 8.87 -9.06
C VAL A 33 -6.49 9.26 -8.33
N GLU A 34 -5.84 10.35 -8.72
CA GLU A 34 -4.61 10.84 -8.06
C GLU A 34 -4.87 11.19 -6.58
N LYS A 35 -6.00 11.84 -6.27
CA LYS A 35 -6.40 12.13 -4.88
C LYS A 35 -6.70 10.88 -4.08
N GLU A 36 -7.41 9.92 -4.68
CA GLU A 36 -7.70 8.63 -4.03
C GLU A 36 -6.39 7.87 -3.76
N LEU A 37 -5.44 7.89 -4.69
CA LEU A 37 -4.15 7.23 -4.55
C LEU A 37 -3.35 7.83 -3.38
N LEU A 38 -3.28 9.15 -3.28
CA LEU A 38 -2.58 9.84 -2.18
C LEU A 38 -3.15 9.41 -0.82
N PHE A 39 -4.48 9.37 -0.68
CA PHE A 39 -5.13 8.94 0.56
C PHE A 39 -4.79 7.48 0.93
N VAL A 40 -4.77 6.59 -0.06
CA VAL A 40 -4.41 5.18 0.14
C VAL A 40 -2.94 5.04 0.54
N GLU A 41 -2.03 5.80 -0.07
CA GLU A 41 -0.61 5.81 0.26
C GLU A 41 -0.37 6.27 1.70
N GLU A 42 -1.03 7.34 2.14
CA GLU A 42 -0.94 7.81 3.53
C GLU A 42 -1.46 6.76 4.52
N ALA A 43 -2.60 6.13 4.21
CA ALA A 43 -3.15 5.06 5.04
C ALA A 43 -2.19 3.87 5.14
N TYR A 44 -1.59 3.47 4.02
CA TYR A 44 -0.58 2.43 3.97
C TYR A 44 0.64 2.76 4.84
N LEU A 45 1.15 3.99 4.77
CA LEU A 45 2.28 4.42 5.61
C LEU A 45 1.97 4.35 7.11
N ARG A 46 0.75 4.74 7.52
CA ARG A 46 0.32 4.63 8.92
C ARG A 46 0.28 3.16 9.38
N VAL A 47 -0.33 2.29 8.58
CA VAL A 47 -0.42 0.85 8.88
C VAL A 47 0.97 0.21 8.91
N LYS A 48 1.84 0.56 7.98
CA LYS A 48 3.24 0.10 7.94
C LYS A 48 3.99 0.47 9.22
N LYS A 49 3.89 1.74 9.66
CA LYS A 49 4.51 2.20 10.91
C LYS A 49 4.01 1.40 12.12
N GLN A 50 2.71 1.14 12.20
CA GLN A 50 2.14 0.34 13.28
C GLN A 50 2.63 -1.10 13.25
N ARG A 51 2.64 -1.74 12.07
CA ARG A 51 3.18 -3.09 11.86
C ARG A 51 4.63 -3.17 12.34
N ASP A 52 5.47 -2.23 11.92
CA ASP A 52 6.90 -2.25 12.24
C ASP A 52 7.13 -2.07 13.75
N SER A 53 6.34 -1.23 14.42
CA SER A 53 6.35 -1.11 15.90
C SER A 53 5.95 -2.42 16.60
N LEU A 54 4.93 -3.11 16.10
CA LEU A 54 4.50 -4.40 16.65
C LEU A 54 5.54 -5.50 16.45
N LEU A 55 6.22 -5.52 15.29
CA LEU A 55 7.32 -6.45 15.03
C LEU A 55 8.48 -6.23 15.99
N ALA A 56 8.89 -4.98 16.21
CA ALA A 56 9.93 -4.65 17.18
C ALA A 56 9.55 -5.10 18.60
N ARG A 57 8.32 -4.84 19.04
CA ARG A 57 7.83 -5.25 20.36
C ARG A 57 7.80 -6.77 20.52
N LYS A 58 7.36 -7.49 19.48
CA LYS A 58 7.36 -8.96 19.46
C LYS A 58 8.77 -9.52 19.65
N GLU A 59 9.77 -8.93 19.00
CA GLU A 59 11.15 -9.39 19.12
C GLU A 59 11.75 -9.07 20.48
N ASN A 60 11.41 -7.92 21.07
CA ASN A 60 11.79 -7.59 22.43
C ASN A 60 11.24 -8.61 23.44
N TYR A 61 9.98 -9.02 23.30
CA TYR A 61 9.39 -10.05 24.16
C TYR A 61 10.08 -11.41 24.01
N ARG A 62 10.41 -11.82 22.77
CA ARG A 62 11.19 -13.04 22.53
C ARG A 62 12.54 -12.99 23.22
N SER A 63 13.24 -11.86 23.12
CA SER A 63 14.54 -11.65 23.73
C SER A 63 14.47 -11.69 25.25
N PHE A 64 13.46 -11.04 25.84
CA PHE A 64 13.22 -11.07 27.28
C PHE A 64 12.96 -12.49 27.78
N ILE A 65 12.05 -13.24 27.12
CA ILE A 65 11.75 -14.63 27.49
C ILE A 65 13.00 -15.49 27.42
N ARG A 66 13.81 -15.36 26.36
CA ARG A 66 15.06 -16.11 26.20
C ARG A 66 16.03 -15.84 27.36
N VAL A 67 16.35 -14.57 27.61
CA VAL A 67 17.28 -14.17 28.67
C VAL A 67 16.75 -14.57 30.05
N GLY A 68 15.47 -14.32 30.34
CA GLY A 68 14.86 -14.72 31.62
C GLY A 68 14.89 -16.23 31.84
N THR A 69 14.70 -17.02 30.79
CA THR A 69 14.82 -18.49 30.87
C THR A 69 16.27 -18.93 31.14
N GLU A 70 17.24 -18.28 30.50
CA GLU A 70 18.68 -18.54 30.74
C GLU A 70 19.06 -18.25 32.20
N GLU A 71 18.64 -17.10 32.75
CA GLU A 71 18.90 -16.75 34.16
C GLU A 71 18.22 -17.70 35.14
N LEU A 72 16.95 -18.05 34.92
CA LEU A 72 16.24 -19.01 35.77
C LEU A 72 16.89 -20.40 35.80
N ASN A 73 17.52 -20.83 34.71
CA ASN A 73 18.23 -22.11 34.66
C ASN A 73 19.55 -22.06 35.44
N LYS A 74 20.23 -20.91 35.47
CA LYS A 74 21.44 -20.71 36.30
C LYS A 74 21.10 -20.75 37.78
N GLU A 75 19.99 -20.17 38.20
CA GLU A 75 19.56 -20.19 39.61
C GLU A 75 19.21 -21.61 40.11
N LYS A 76 18.84 -22.51 39.20
CA LYS A 76 18.46 -23.90 39.52
C LYS A 76 19.62 -24.89 39.45
N SER A 77 20.78 -24.46 38.96
CA SER A 77 21.99 -25.30 38.78
C SER A 77 22.97 -25.06 39.92
#